data_AF-A0A4Q3N5S9-F1
#
_entry.id   AF-A0A4Q3N5S9-F1
#
_cell.length_a   1.000
_cell.length_b   1.000
_cell.length_c   1.000
_cell.angle_alpha   90.00
_cell.angle_beta   90.00
_cell.angle_gamma   90.00
#
_symmetry.space_group_name_H-M   'P 1'
#
loop_
_entity.id
_entity.type
_entity.pdbx_description
1 polymer ?
#
loop_
_entity_poly.entity_id
_entity_poly.type
_entity_poly.pdbx_seq_one_letter_code
_entity_poly.pdbx_strand_id
1 'polypeptide(L)'
;LARQRLARVLHLAAAGWAAGVALSLLARGLVVQYRVGWESTWLSAEQVHAVLGLLFLPAVALFGFAPLSLQEVAALQVQAGGGHAPERRWVLMVAALLLLVVILPRLALAAWAWWRERREARAVELDLQQPYFQQLAAALLPAHVRLGLVAQEGEGAAALRQLMLQQPRPGPETLIETRDGDTLSLADAPHAREAHAPEQTIDVWLQLRQDPGTGPPAQPHAGAAVVVLDAVPRNWVQEPALLQAIAAALPAALQPGMARLAAAWDARNRQRLGQSMSSLALQLLEAAREVQEVRSAPVSVKQLLVPADRQAHGQAQQAAMEQVAQRLSQSAAVTRERLAQLHGLDPSAAEASGPLASRDHFLLQHGVNTPQAGIAGATTGAAMGASVDLLTGGLTLGAAAALGALVGGGAAFAAAAWKNKASAGGVSMVQAGDAMLQALTEAGLLHYLAVIHAGRRPAGDSVETADLWTAEVAAAVDAHRAALQAFWSSARAQTEGPDAGTALAGVLETIVLEALGRLDPQR
;
A
#
# COMPACT_ATOMS: atom_id res chain seq x y z
N LEU A 1 -8.41 11.35 41.21
CA LEU A 1 -7.57 12.19 40.31
C LEU A 1 -8.17 13.56 39.94
N ALA A 2 -9.19 13.67 39.07
CA ALA A 2 -9.69 14.98 38.58
C ALA A 2 -10.14 15.94 39.69
N ARG A 3 -10.87 15.45 40.69
CA ARG A 3 -11.32 16.21 41.87
C ARG A 3 -10.16 16.79 42.69
N GLN A 4 -9.07 16.03 42.86
CA GLN A 4 -7.89 16.47 43.62
C GLN A 4 -7.09 17.53 42.86
N ARG A 5 -6.99 17.39 41.52
CA ARG A 5 -6.37 18.40 40.66
C ARG A 5 -7.11 19.73 40.74
N LEU A 6 -8.44 19.71 40.64
CA LEU A 6 -9.27 20.90 40.75
C LEU A 6 -9.14 21.58 42.13
N ALA A 7 -9.21 20.80 43.22
CA ALA A 7 -9.07 21.32 44.58
C ALA A 7 -7.70 21.99 44.80
N ARG A 8 -6.61 21.39 44.31
CA ARG A 8 -5.26 21.98 44.38
C ARG A 8 -5.21 23.32 43.65
N VAL A 9 -5.73 23.39 42.43
CA VAL A 9 -5.74 24.63 41.62
C VAL A 9 -6.51 25.73 42.34
N LEU A 10 -7.69 25.44 42.89
CA LEU A 10 -8.48 26.43 43.62
C LEU A 10 -7.78 26.93 44.89
N HIS A 11 -7.12 26.05 45.65
CA HIS A 11 -6.36 26.46 46.83
C HIS A 11 -5.13 27.31 46.49
N LEU A 12 -4.39 26.95 45.43
CA LEU A 12 -3.25 27.74 44.96
C LEU A 12 -3.69 29.09 44.41
N ALA A 13 -4.82 29.16 43.69
CA ALA A 13 -5.38 30.42 43.21
C ALA A 13 -5.78 31.34 44.37
N ALA A 14 -6.45 30.81 45.40
CA ALA A 14 -6.81 31.57 46.60
C ALA A 14 -5.58 32.05 47.38
N ALA A 15 -4.56 31.19 47.54
CA ALA A 15 -3.30 31.55 48.18
C ALA A 15 -2.55 32.62 47.38
N GLY A 16 -2.48 32.48 46.05
CA GLY A 16 -1.85 33.41 45.14
C GLY A 16 -2.54 34.77 45.13
N TRP A 17 -3.87 34.80 45.15
CA TRP A 17 -4.64 36.05 45.26
C TRP A 17 -4.36 36.77 46.57
N ALA A 18 -4.40 36.07 47.71
CA ALA A 18 -4.09 36.65 49.02
C ALA A 18 -2.62 37.12 49.12
N ALA A 19 -1.68 36.37 48.53
CA ALA A 19 -0.28 36.76 48.43
C ALA A 19 -0.11 38.01 47.55
N GLY A 20 -0.85 38.10 46.44
CA GLY A 20 -0.89 39.28 45.57
C GLY A 20 -1.41 40.52 46.31
N VAL A 21 -2.49 40.38 47.09
CA VAL A 21 -3.00 41.47 47.96
C VAL A 21 -1.93 41.88 48.97
N ALA A 22 -1.32 40.94 49.70
CA ALA A 22 -0.28 41.24 50.67
C ALA A 22 0.94 41.95 50.03
N LEU A 23 1.42 41.45 48.89
CA LEU A 23 2.52 42.06 48.14
C LEU A 23 2.16 43.45 47.60
N SER A 24 0.94 43.65 47.10
CA SER A 24 0.48 44.96 46.64
C SER A 24 0.46 45.99 47.78
N LEU A 25 0.06 45.56 48.98
CA LEU A 25 0.07 46.42 50.16
C LEU A 25 1.50 46.80 50.56
N LEU A 26 2.42 45.83 50.55
CA LEU A 26 3.83 46.07 50.85
C LEU A 26 4.48 46.98 49.80
N ALA A 27 4.28 46.71 48.52
CA ALA A 27 4.87 47.47 47.42
C ALA A 27 4.35 48.91 47.39
N ARG A 28 3.03 49.10 47.52
CA ARG A 28 2.44 50.45 47.58
C ARG A 28 2.92 51.22 48.82
N GLY A 29 3.18 50.53 49.94
CA GLY A 29 3.75 51.13 51.15
C GLY A 29 5.18 51.67 51.01
N LEU A 30 5.89 51.33 49.92
CA LEU A 30 7.21 51.90 49.64
C LEU A 30 7.14 53.30 49.01
N VAL A 31 6.01 53.63 48.35
CA VAL A 31 5.88 54.86 47.53
C VAL A 31 4.77 55.76 48.04
N VAL A 32 3.79 55.23 48.79
CA VAL A 32 2.59 55.94 49.24
C VAL A 32 2.38 55.74 50.73
N GLN A 33 2.10 56.84 51.45
CA GLN A 33 1.71 56.79 52.85
C GLN A 33 0.27 56.27 53.00
N TYR A 34 0.08 55.27 53.86
CA TYR A 34 -1.24 54.72 54.15
C TYR A 34 -1.98 55.59 55.16
N ARG A 35 -3.20 55.98 54.79
CA ARG A 35 -4.18 56.56 55.71
C ARG A 35 -5.14 55.46 56.14
N VAL A 36 -5.02 55.02 57.39
CA VAL A 36 -5.91 54.04 58.00
C VAL A 36 -6.64 54.75 59.14
N GLY A 37 -7.96 54.60 59.17
CA GLY A 37 -8.77 55.15 60.24
C GLY A 37 -10.09 54.40 60.35
N TRP A 38 -10.80 54.64 61.45
CA TRP A 38 -12.12 54.08 61.69
C TRP A 38 -13.10 55.17 62.07
N GLU A 39 -14.35 54.99 61.68
CA GLU A 39 -15.48 55.83 62.07
C GLU A 39 -16.61 54.91 62.51
N SER A 40 -17.19 55.18 63.67
CA SER A 40 -18.37 54.46 64.14
C SER A 40 -19.22 55.37 65.00
N THR A 41 -20.53 55.33 64.78
CA THR A 41 -21.53 55.92 65.67
C THR A 41 -21.92 54.98 66.81
N TRP A 42 -21.56 53.70 66.71
CA TRP A 42 -21.97 52.64 67.64
C TRP A 42 -20.83 52.12 68.51
N LEU A 43 -19.60 52.12 67.99
CA LEU A 43 -18.44 51.53 68.66
C LEU A 43 -17.56 52.60 69.31
N SER A 44 -17.17 52.35 70.55
CA SER A 44 -16.14 53.14 71.24
C SER A 44 -14.72 52.67 70.85
N ALA A 45 -13.71 53.53 71.10
CA ALA A 45 -12.31 53.19 70.85
C ALA A 45 -11.86 51.93 71.60
N GLU A 46 -12.41 51.69 72.81
CA GLU A 46 -12.16 50.48 73.60
C GLU A 46 -12.67 49.22 72.90
N GLN A 47 -13.87 49.28 72.32
CA GLN A 47 -14.46 48.17 71.59
C GLN A 47 -13.70 47.88 70.30
N VAL A 48 -13.29 48.92 69.55
CA VAL A 48 -12.46 48.76 68.35
C VAL A 48 -11.09 48.19 68.70
N HIS A 49 -10.48 48.66 69.80
CA HIS A 49 -9.21 48.13 70.30
C HIS A 49 -9.31 46.64 70.68
N ALA A 50 -10.39 46.23 71.35
CA ALA A 50 -10.62 44.82 71.67
C ALA A 50 -10.77 43.94 70.42
N VAL A 51 -11.51 44.41 69.41
CA VAL A 51 -11.69 43.70 68.14
C VAL A 51 -10.36 43.57 67.38
N LEU A 52 -9.61 44.66 67.23
CA LEU A 52 -8.32 44.64 66.55
C LEU A 52 -7.27 43.83 67.33
N GLY A 53 -7.32 43.88 68.66
CA GLY A 53 -6.48 43.09 69.55
C GLY A 53 -6.69 41.59 69.32
N LEU A 54 -7.95 41.14 69.24
CA LEU A 54 -8.28 39.75 68.94
C LEU A 54 -7.89 39.36 67.51
N LEU A 55 -8.19 40.22 66.52
CA LEU A 55 -7.91 39.97 65.11
C LEU A 55 -6.41 39.83 64.82
N PHE A 56 -5.59 40.70 65.41
CA PHE A 56 -4.13 40.69 65.23
C PHE A 56 -3.38 39.85 66.24
N LEU A 57 -4.05 39.25 67.23
CA LEU A 57 -3.46 38.33 68.20
C LEU A 57 -2.54 37.28 67.57
N PRO A 58 -2.93 36.54 66.50
CA PRO A 58 -2.04 35.54 65.90
C PRO A 58 -0.80 36.17 65.25
N ALA A 59 -0.93 37.36 64.66
CA ALA A 59 0.20 38.07 64.08
C ALA A 59 1.17 38.57 65.16
N VAL A 60 0.65 39.13 66.25
CA VAL A 60 1.44 39.59 67.41
C VAL A 60 2.17 38.43 68.08
N ALA A 61 1.46 37.34 68.36
CA ALA A 61 2.00 36.18 69.05
C ALA A 61 3.09 35.44 68.25
N LEU A 62 2.91 35.30 66.92
CA LEU A 62 3.83 34.50 66.09
C LEU A 62 5.00 35.30 65.50
N PHE A 63 4.82 36.59 65.25
CA PHE A 63 5.86 37.44 64.63
C PHE A 63 6.47 38.47 65.59
N GLY A 64 6.06 38.48 66.87
CA GLY A 64 6.63 39.35 67.89
C GLY A 64 6.34 40.84 67.68
N PHE A 65 5.27 41.19 66.95
CA PHE A 65 4.85 42.58 66.84
C PHE A 65 4.39 43.09 68.20
N ALA A 66 4.65 44.36 68.52
CA ALA A 66 3.99 44.96 69.67
C ALA A 66 2.45 44.94 69.46
N PRO A 67 1.63 44.81 70.52
CA PRO A 67 0.18 44.98 70.43
C PRO A 67 -0.18 46.46 70.28
N LEU A 68 -1.24 46.76 69.52
CA LEU A 68 -1.72 48.14 69.35
C LEU A 68 -2.24 48.64 70.69
N SER A 69 -1.83 49.82 71.15
CA SER A 69 -2.36 50.38 72.40
C SER A 69 -3.75 51.02 72.20
N LEU A 70 -4.51 51.16 73.28
CA LEU A 70 -5.80 51.85 73.25
C LEU A 70 -5.66 53.31 72.73
N GLN A 71 -4.56 53.98 73.10
CA GLN A 71 -4.27 55.35 72.64
C GLN A 71 -3.97 55.41 71.14
N GLU A 72 -3.20 54.44 70.62
CA GLU A 72 -2.93 54.31 69.18
C GLU A 72 -4.23 54.07 68.40
N VAL A 73 -5.13 53.22 68.91
CA VAL A 73 -6.43 52.94 68.27
C VAL A 73 -7.37 54.14 68.34
N ALA A 74 -7.40 54.87 69.46
CA ALA A 74 -8.18 56.10 69.58
C ALA A 74 -7.69 57.20 68.60
N ALA A 75 -6.38 57.30 68.39
CA ALA A 75 -5.77 58.24 67.45
C ALA A 75 -6.06 57.92 65.96
N LEU A 76 -6.54 56.71 65.66
CA LEU A 76 -6.99 56.30 64.33
C LEU A 76 -8.46 56.67 64.06
N GLN A 77 -9.19 57.21 65.05
CA GLN A 77 -10.55 57.66 64.82
C GLN A 77 -10.53 58.89 63.90
N VAL A 78 -11.21 58.82 62.76
CA VAL A 78 -11.17 59.91 61.77
C VAL A 78 -11.93 61.11 62.35
N GLN A 79 -11.18 62.12 62.77
CA GLN A 79 -11.66 63.44 63.17
C GLN A 79 -10.99 64.48 62.28
N ALA A 80 -11.56 65.69 62.17
CA ALA A 80 -11.09 66.74 61.25
C ALA A 80 -9.57 67.01 61.41
N GLY A 81 -8.76 66.36 60.56
CA GLY A 81 -7.29 66.48 60.51
C GLY A 81 -6.46 65.38 61.17
N GLY A 82 -7.03 64.33 61.77
CA GLY A 82 -6.27 63.32 62.53
C GLY A 82 -6.44 61.89 62.00
N GLY A 83 -5.33 61.26 61.58
CA GLY A 83 -5.29 59.85 61.21
C GLY A 83 -3.92 59.41 60.69
N HIS A 84 -2.92 59.31 61.57
CA HIS A 84 -1.60 58.78 61.26
C HIS A 84 -1.36 57.49 62.06
N ALA A 85 -1.49 56.34 61.41
CA ALA A 85 -1.07 55.06 61.98
C ALA A 85 0.47 54.95 61.98
N PRO A 86 1.08 54.13 62.85
CA PRO A 86 2.46 53.68 62.66
C PRO A 86 2.57 52.86 61.36
N GLU A 87 2.92 53.55 60.28
CA GLU A 87 2.62 53.23 58.87
C GLU A 87 3.10 51.83 58.43
N ARG A 88 4.28 51.41 58.89
CA ARG A 88 4.89 50.13 58.52
C ARG A 88 4.34 48.95 59.32
N ARG A 89 4.09 49.13 60.61
CA ARG A 89 3.70 48.05 61.53
C ARG A 89 2.30 47.54 61.23
N TRP A 90 1.36 48.44 60.93
CA TRP A 90 0.00 48.06 60.55
C TRP A 90 -0.02 47.19 59.28
N VAL A 91 0.68 47.62 58.23
CA VAL A 91 0.74 46.88 56.95
C VAL A 91 1.40 45.50 57.14
N LEU A 92 2.46 45.42 57.96
CA LEU A 92 3.10 44.14 58.28
C LEU A 92 2.19 43.21 59.09
N MET A 93 1.40 43.74 60.04
CA MET A 93 0.44 42.95 60.81
C MET A 93 -0.71 42.44 59.93
N VAL A 94 -1.20 43.23 58.97
CA VAL A 94 -2.19 42.80 57.97
C VAL A 94 -1.63 41.75 57.02
N ALA A 95 -0.40 41.95 56.51
CA ALA A 95 0.27 40.97 55.66
C ALA A 95 0.53 39.65 56.40
N ALA A 96 0.95 39.72 57.67
CA ALA A 96 1.14 38.56 58.54
C ALA A 96 -0.18 37.82 58.81
N LEU A 97 -1.29 38.55 58.99
CA LEU A 97 -2.61 37.95 59.16
C LEU A 97 -3.08 37.23 57.88
N LEU A 98 -2.92 37.84 56.71
CA LEU A 98 -3.20 37.20 55.42
C LEU A 98 -2.35 35.94 55.22
N LEU A 99 -1.08 36.00 55.62
CA LEU A 99 -0.17 34.87 55.58
C LEU A 99 -0.66 33.70 56.45
N LEU A 100 -1.03 33.98 57.70
CA LEU A 100 -1.43 32.96 58.68
C LEU A 100 -2.83 32.38 58.43
N VAL A 101 -3.80 33.23 58.11
CA VAL A 101 -5.22 32.84 58.06
C VAL A 101 -5.61 32.33 56.67
N VAL A 102 -4.95 32.83 55.61
CA VAL A 102 -5.32 32.51 54.23
C VAL A 102 -4.23 31.74 53.51
N ILE A 103 -3.02 32.29 53.40
CA ILE A 103 -1.98 31.73 52.52
C ILE A 103 -1.51 30.37 53.04
N LEU A 104 -1.06 30.27 54.29
CA LEU A 104 -0.54 29.02 54.85
C LEU A 104 -1.58 27.88 54.89
N PRO A 105 -2.82 28.08 55.37
CA PRO A 105 -3.83 27.02 55.36
C PRO A 105 -4.17 26.55 53.94
N ARG A 106 -4.24 27.47 52.97
CA ARG A 106 -4.51 27.11 51.57
C ARG A 106 -3.34 26.36 50.93
N LEU A 107 -2.10 26.75 51.22
CA LEU A 107 -0.91 26.00 50.78
C LEU A 107 -0.87 24.60 51.39
N ALA A 108 -1.21 24.45 52.68
CA ALA A 108 -1.31 23.15 53.33
C ALA A 108 -2.37 22.24 52.69
N LEU A 109 -3.55 22.78 52.39
CA LEU A 109 -4.61 22.04 51.68
C LEU A 109 -4.22 21.69 50.24
N ALA A 110 -3.51 22.59 49.53
CA ALA A 110 -2.97 22.31 48.21
C ALA A 110 -1.91 21.19 48.23
N ALA A 111 -1.03 21.20 49.23
CA ALA A 111 -0.02 20.16 49.45
C ALA A 111 -0.68 18.81 49.79
N TRP A 112 -1.74 18.82 50.59
CA TRP A 112 -2.52 17.62 50.89
C TRP A 112 -3.23 17.04 49.66
N ALA A 113 -3.85 17.88 48.84
CA ALA A 113 -4.47 17.48 47.57
C ALA A 113 -3.43 16.91 46.60
N TRP A 114 -2.23 17.50 46.53
CA TRP A 114 -1.11 16.99 45.75
C TRP A 114 -0.60 15.63 46.25
N TRP A 115 -0.47 15.46 47.57
CA TRP A 115 -0.06 14.19 48.15
C TRP A 115 -1.07 13.09 47.85
N ARG A 116 -2.37 13.39 47.97
CA ARG A 116 -3.45 12.47 47.61
C ARG A 116 -3.45 12.14 46.12
N GLU A 117 -3.26 13.13 45.25
CA GLU A 117 -3.12 12.90 43.82
C GLU A 117 -1.96 11.95 43.52
N ARG A 118 -0.78 12.17 44.12
CA ARG A 118 0.39 11.30 43.91
C ARG A 118 0.17 9.90 44.45
N ARG A 119 -0.50 9.75 45.60
CA ARG A 119 -0.82 8.44 46.16
C ARG A 119 -1.84 7.70 45.30
N GLU A 120 -2.92 8.37 44.88
CA GLU A 120 -3.93 7.81 43.98
C GLU A 120 -3.32 7.46 42.62
N ALA A 121 -2.48 8.33 42.05
CA ALA A 121 -1.82 8.09 40.76
C ALA A 121 -0.85 6.91 40.81
N ARG A 122 -0.14 6.71 41.93
CA ARG A 122 0.74 5.54 42.14
C ARG A 122 -0.05 4.24 42.35
N ALA A 123 -1.30 4.32 42.76
CA ALA A 123 -2.18 3.17 42.93
C ALA A 123 -2.95 2.82 41.64
N VAL A 124 -2.85 3.64 40.58
CA VAL A 124 -3.37 3.28 39.26
C VAL A 124 -2.33 2.38 38.59
N GLU A 125 -2.48 1.08 38.80
CA GLU A 125 -1.80 0.08 37.97
C GLU A 125 -2.57 -0.04 36.66
N LEU A 126 -1.97 0.43 35.57
CA LEU A 126 -2.46 0.13 34.22
C LEU A 126 -2.04 -1.29 33.89
N ASP A 127 -2.93 -2.24 34.15
CA ASP A 127 -2.72 -3.61 33.74
C ASP A 127 -2.90 -3.72 32.21
N LEU A 128 -1.78 -3.63 31.50
CA LEU A 128 -1.72 -3.78 30.05
C LEU A 128 -2.10 -5.19 29.56
N GLN A 129 -2.23 -6.16 30.47
CA GLN A 129 -2.67 -7.51 30.15
C GLN A 129 -4.21 -7.61 30.08
N GLN A 130 -4.95 -6.57 30.48
CA GLN A 130 -6.41 -6.59 30.33
C GLN A 130 -6.81 -6.66 28.85
N PRO A 131 -7.86 -7.43 28.51
CA PRO A 131 -8.31 -7.61 27.12
C PRO A 131 -8.55 -6.29 26.37
N TYR A 132 -9.06 -5.26 27.05
CA TYR A 132 -9.27 -3.94 26.47
C TYR A 132 -7.97 -3.29 25.98
N PHE A 133 -6.91 -3.29 26.80
CA PHE A 133 -5.63 -2.70 26.41
C PHE A 133 -4.90 -3.53 25.38
N GLN A 134 -5.04 -4.86 25.41
CA GLN A 134 -4.52 -5.73 24.35
C GLN A 134 -5.21 -5.49 23.01
N GLN A 135 -6.54 -5.33 23.00
CA GLN A 135 -7.28 -4.98 21.79
C GLN A 135 -6.90 -3.60 21.26
N LEU A 136 -6.75 -2.62 22.15
CA LEU A 136 -6.33 -1.27 21.79
C LEU A 136 -4.90 -1.24 21.25
N ALA A 137 -3.99 -2.01 21.86
CA ALA A 137 -2.61 -2.16 21.41
C ALA A 137 -2.56 -2.86 20.03
N ALA A 138 -3.30 -3.96 19.84
CA ALA A 138 -3.38 -4.65 18.55
C ALA A 138 -3.97 -3.77 17.43
N ALA A 139 -4.87 -2.85 17.78
CA ALA A 139 -5.45 -1.91 16.83
C ALA A 139 -4.51 -0.75 16.47
N LEU A 140 -3.76 -0.22 17.44
CA LEU A 140 -3.00 1.03 17.29
C LEU A 140 -1.49 0.85 17.07
N LEU A 141 -0.91 -0.27 17.49
CA LEU A 141 0.52 -0.53 17.30
C LEU A 141 0.77 -1.24 15.96
N PRO A 142 1.89 -0.91 15.29
CA PRO A 142 2.30 -1.63 14.10
C PRO A 142 2.62 -3.08 14.43
N ALA A 143 2.12 -4.01 13.63
CA ALA A 143 2.45 -5.41 13.71
C ALA A 143 3.69 -5.72 12.89
N HIS A 144 4.67 -6.34 13.53
CA HIS A 144 5.85 -6.87 12.86
C HIS A 144 5.72 -8.40 12.86
N VAL A 145 5.40 -8.97 11.70
CA VAL A 145 5.23 -10.42 11.52
C VAL A 145 6.41 -10.98 10.75
N ARG A 146 7.09 -11.99 11.31
CA ARG A 146 8.23 -12.67 10.71
C ARG A 146 7.90 -14.11 10.36
N LEU A 147 8.12 -14.47 9.10
CA LEU A 147 7.85 -15.79 8.55
C LEU A 147 9.15 -16.60 8.40
N GLY A 148 9.20 -17.78 9.01
CA GLY A 148 10.24 -18.77 8.78
C GLY A 148 9.84 -19.80 7.71
N LEU A 149 10.79 -20.25 6.90
CA LEU A 149 10.59 -21.36 5.95
C LEU A 149 11.30 -22.61 6.46
N VAL A 150 10.59 -23.73 6.58
CA VAL A 150 11.13 -25.00 7.14
C VAL A 150 12.10 -25.70 6.18
N ALA A 151 11.89 -25.59 4.88
CA ALA A 151 12.79 -26.15 3.87
C ALA A 151 13.63 -25.01 3.29
N GLN A 152 14.95 -25.06 3.46
CA GLN A 152 15.87 -24.10 2.85
C GLN A 152 16.44 -24.61 1.51
N GLU A 153 16.27 -25.91 1.19
CA GLU A 153 17.00 -26.58 0.10
C GLU A 153 16.13 -27.33 -0.94
N GLY A 154 14.80 -27.11 -0.99
CA GLY A 154 13.89 -27.76 -1.95
C GLY A 154 13.31 -26.82 -3.02
N GLU A 155 12.94 -27.35 -4.20
CA GLU A 155 12.30 -26.57 -5.29
C GLU A 155 11.05 -25.79 -4.82
N GLY A 156 10.22 -26.41 -3.97
CA GLY A 156 9.03 -25.75 -3.41
C GLY A 156 9.35 -24.58 -2.48
N ALA A 157 10.49 -24.64 -1.77
CA ALA A 157 10.95 -23.54 -0.92
C ALA A 157 11.51 -22.38 -1.73
N ALA A 158 12.26 -22.68 -2.80
CA ALA A 158 12.73 -21.66 -3.74
C ALA A 158 11.53 -20.95 -4.40
N ALA A 159 10.51 -21.70 -4.82
CA ALA A 159 9.27 -21.16 -5.38
C ALA A 159 8.51 -20.27 -4.37
N LEU A 160 8.38 -20.72 -3.11
CA LEU A 160 7.72 -19.96 -2.05
C LEU A 160 8.51 -18.69 -1.67
N ARG A 161 9.85 -18.78 -1.62
CA ARG A 161 10.73 -17.63 -1.39
C ARG A 161 10.62 -16.63 -2.54
N GLN A 162 10.64 -17.11 -3.78
CA GLN A 162 10.47 -16.26 -4.97
C GLN A 162 9.09 -15.58 -4.97
N LEU A 163 8.01 -16.32 -4.65
CA LEU A 163 6.65 -15.80 -4.51
C LEU A 163 6.61 -14.65 -3.49
N MET A 164 7.21 -14.86 -2.33
CA MET A 164 7.23 -13.88 -1.25
C MET A 164 8.09 -12.66 -1.62
N LEU A 165 9.19 -12.87 -2.33
CA LEU A 165 10.17 -11.85 -2.72
C LEU A 165 9.88 -11.16 -4.06
N GLN A 166 8.73 -11.36 -4.73
CA GLN A 166 8.55 -10.85 -6.10
C GLN A 166 8.75 -9.32 -6.26
N GLN A 167 8.77 -8.52 -5.18
CA GLN A 167 9.39 -7.18 -5.16
C GLN A 167 9.84 -6.83 -3.73
N PRO A 168 11.08 -7.15 -3.32
CA PRO A 168 11.59 -6.77 -2.01
C PRO A 168 11.78 -5.25 -2.00
N ARG A 169 11.35 -4.58 -0.92
CA ARG A 169 11.72 -3.18 -0.64
C ARG A 169 13.20 -3.12 -0.19
N PRO A 170 13.86 -1.94 -0.18
CA PRO A 170 15.23 -1.85 0.32
C PRO A 170 15.31 -2.30 1.79
N GLY A 171 15.94 -3.45 2.00
CA GLY A 171 16.09 -4.19 3.26
C GLY A 171 16.12 -5.69 2.94
N PRO A 172 17.01 -6.50 3.53
CA PRO A 172 17.31 -7.83 2.99
C PRO A 172 16.12 -8.82 2.92
N GLU A 173 15.01 -8.60 3.65
CA GLU A 173 13.93 -9.61 3.80
C GLU A 173 12.48 -9.06 3.93
N THR A 174 12.22 -7.76 3.72
CA THR A 174 10.86 -7.20 3.88
C THR A 174 9.96 -7.48 2.67
N LEU A 175 8.85 -8.18 2.88
CA LEU A 175 7.92 -8.61 1.84
C LEU A 175 6.83 -7.56 1.54
N ILE A 176 6.27 -6.96 2.60
CA ILE A 176 5.31 -5.85 2.49
C ILE A 176 5.33 -4.99 3.75
N GLU A 177 5.02 -3.70 3.58
CA GLU A 177 4.86 -2.74 4.66
C GLU A 177 3.64 -1.85 4.41
N THR A 178 2.83 -1.64 5.44
CA THR A 178 1.63 -0.79 5.41
C THR A 178 1.99 0.67 5.72
N ARG A 179 1.07 1.60 5.44
CA ARG A 179 1.24 3.02 5.81
C ARG A 179 1.31 3.23 7.33
N ASP A 180 0.73 2.30 8.08
CA ASP A 180 0.67 2.32 9.54
C ASP A 180 1.95 1.72 10.18
N GLY A 181 2.91 1.29 9.36
CA GLY A 181 4.19 0.73 9.80
C GLY A 181 4.16 -0.75 10.11
N ASP A 182 3.08 -1.47 9.78
CA ASP A 182 3.08 -2.94 9.86
C ASP A 182 4.07 -3.49 8.84
N THR A 183 4.81 -4.53 9.21
CA THR A 183 5.77 -5.18 8.32
C THR A 183 5.59 -6.69 8.32
N LEU A 184 5.55 -7.29 7.14
CA LEU A 184 5.72 -8.72 6.94
C LEU A 184 7.12 -8.97 6.37
N SER A 185 7.95 -9.75 7.06
CA SER A 185 9.29 -10.11 6.59
C SER A 185 9.51 -11.61 6.59
N LEU A 186 10.40 -12.07 5.72
CA LEU A 186 10.98 -13.40 5.84
C LEU A 186 12.03 -13.37 6.96
N ALA A 187 12.32 -14.52 7.55
CA ALA A 187 13.51 -14.73 8.36
C ALA A 187 14.54 -15.49 7.52
N ASP A 188 15.76 -14.97 7.44
CA ASP A 188 16.86 -15.63 6.76
C ASP A 188 17.13 -17.02 7.37
N ALA A 189 17.50 -17.96 6.51
CA ALA A 189 18.14 -19.21 6.94
C ALA A 189 19.30 -18.87 7.87
N PRO A 190 19.64 -19.71 8.86
CA PRO A 190 20.82 -19.49 9.69
C PRO A 190 22.11 -19.69 8.89
N HIS A 191 22.48 -18.72 8.07
CA HIS A 191 23.75 -18.62 7.36
C HIS A 191 24.41 -17.26 7.63
N ALA A 192 24.57 -16.93 8.90
CA ALA A 192 25.82 -16.40 9.43
C ALA A 192 25.71 -16.38 10.95
N ARG A 193 26.59 -17.13 11.61
CA ARG A 193 26.91 -16.95 13.03
C ARG A 193 27.54 -15.57 13.21
N GLU A 194 26.73 -14.51 13.26
CA GLU A 194 27.13 -13.30 13.97
C GLU A 194 26.74 -13.48 15.43
N ALA A 195 27.73 -13.76 16.26
CA ALA A 195 27.59 -14.18 17.66
C ALA A 195 26.96 -13.13 18.62
N HIS A 196 26.31 -12.08 18.10
CA HIS A 196 25.77 -10.97 18.88
C HIS A 196 24.41 -10.42 18.36
N ALA A 197 23.77 -11.03 17.36
CA ALA A 197 22.41 -10.62 16.99
C ALA A 197 21.39 -11.20 17.99
N PRO A 198 20.44 -10.40 18.53
CA PRO A 198 19.39 -10.94 19.40
C PRO A 198 18.62 -12.03 18.65
N GLU A 199 18.28 -13.13 19.33
CA GLU A 199 17.43 -14.21 18.80
C GLU A 199 16.24 -13.60 18.07
N GLN A 200 16.23 -13.73 16.74
CA GLN A 200 15.16 -13.19 15.92
C GLN A 200 13.94 -14.11 16.09
N THR A 201 12.93 -13.64 16.82
CA THR A 201 11.72 -14.41 17.08
C THR A 201 10.93 -14.58 15.78
N ILE A 202 10.72 -15.83 15.37
CA ILE A 202 9.87 -16.20 14.23
C ILE A 202 8.44 -16.38 14.74
N ASP A 203 7.47 -15.69 14.14
CA ASP A 203 6.08 -15.76 14.57
C ASP A 203 5.36 -16.97 13.96
N VAL A 204 5.64 -17.28 12.69
CA VAL A 204 5.03 -18.39 11.94
C VAL A 204 6.05 -19.10 11.07
N TRP A 205 6.02 -20.42 11.10
CA TRP A 205 6.77 -21.29 10.19
C TRP A 205 5.85 -21.80 9.07
N LEU A 206 6.30 -21.68 7.82
CA LEU A 206 5.65 -22.27 6.66
C LEU A 206 6.34 -23.59 6.28
N GLN A 207 5.55 -24.66 6.12
CA GLN A 207 6.02 -25.99 5.76
C GLN A 207 5.23 -26.54 4.57
N LEU A 208 5.90 -27.05 3.54
CA LEU A 208 5.26 -27.74 2.42
C LEU A 208 5.14 -29.24 2.71
N ARG A 209 3.98 -29.84 2.46
CA ARG A 209 3.67 -31.25 2.80
C ARG A 209 4.45 -32.28 1.97
N GLN A 210 4.95 -31.90 0.79
CA GLN A 210 5.46 -32.82 -0.24
C GLN A 210 7.00 -33.01 -0.25
N ASP A 211 7.75 -32.58 0.77
CA ASP A 211 9.22 -32.70 0.77
C ASP A 211 9.67 -34.04 1.42
N PRO A 212 9.96 -35.11 0.65
CA PRO A 212 10.25 -36.44 1.18
C PRO A 212 11.74 -36.50 1.52
N GLY A 213 12.12 -36.00 2.69
CA GLY A 213 13.52 -36.05 3.14
C GLY A 213 13.91 -35.02 4.20
N THR A 214 13.04 -34.04 4.50
CA THR A 214 13.30 -33.11 5.59
C THR A 214 13.05 -33.83 6.93
N GLY A 215 14.10 -33.90 7.77
CA GLY A 215 13.98 -34.34 9.16
C GLY A 215 12.93 -33.50 9.91
N PRO A 216 12.55 -33.89 11.14
CA PRO A 216 11.64 -33.08 11.94
C PRO A 216 12.13 -31.63 11.95
N PRO A 217 11.22 -30.63 11.89
CA PRO A 217 11.61 -29.23 11.91
C PRO A 217 12.62 -29.03 13.04
N ALA A 218 13.69 -28.26 12.81
CA ALA A 218 14.43 -27.67 13.92
C ALA A 218 13.35 -27.08 14.83
N GLN A 219 13.17 -27.67 16.02
CA GLN A 219 11.91 -27.56 16.76
C GLN A 219 11.50 -26.08 16.78
N PRO A 220 10.30 -25.74 16.24
CA PRO A 220 9.88 -24.35 16.22
C PRO A 220 10.07 -23.80 17.63
N HIS A 221 10.77 -22.66 17.76
CA HIS A 221 10.98 -22.02 19.06
C HIS A 221 9.65 -22.01 19.82
N ALA A 222 9.67 -22.39 21.10
CA ALA A 222 8.46 -22.58 21.89
C ALA A 222 7.53 -21.36 21.77
N GLY A 223 6.38 -21.53 21.10
CA GLY A 223 5.39 -20.47 20.87
C GLY A 223 5.18 -20.05 19.40
N ALA A 224 6.04 -20.44 18.46
CA ALA A 224 5.86 -20.16 17.04
C ALA A 224 4.82 -21.10 16.39
N ALA A 225 3.88 -20.55 15.62
CA ALA A 225 2.86 -21.35 14.94
C ALA A 225 3.42 -22.01 13.67
N VAL A 226 2.83 -23.13 13.23
CA VAL A 226 3.23 -23.82 12.00
C VAL A 226 2.04 -23.90 11.06
N VAL A 227 2.21 -23.40 9.82
CA VAL A 227 1.24 -23.52 8.74
C VAL A 227 1.76 -24.54 7.73
N VAL A 228 1.04 -25.66 7.60
CA VAL A 228 1.35 -26.71 6.63
C VAL A 228 0.57 -26.47 5.34
N LEU A 229 1.30 -26.30 4.25
CA LEU A 229 0.79 -26.05 2.90
C LEU A 229 0.79 -27.34 2.08
N ASP A 230 -0.33 -27.64 1.45
CA ASP A 230 -0.45 -28.73 0.49
C ASP A 230 0.30 -28.45 -0.82
N ALA A 231 0.29 -27.19 -1.24
CA ALA A 231 0.99 -26.70 -2.42
C ALA A 231 1.32 -25.21 -2.27
N VAL A 232 2.30 -24.73 -3.05
CA VAL A 232 2.57 -23.30 -3.20
C VAL A 232 1.44 -22.66 -4.02
N PRO A 233 0.93 -21.46 -3.66
CA PRO A 233 -0.01 -20.74 -4.50
C PRO A 233 0.53 -20.53 -5.91
N ARG A 234 -0.19 -21.02 -6.91
CA ARG A 234 0.25 -21.03 -8.32
C ARG A 234 0.29 -19.64 -8.93
N ASN A 235 -0.58 -18.74 -8.46
CA ASN A 235 -0.64 -17.34 -8.84
C ASN A 235 -1.21 -16.49 -7.70
N TRP A 236 -1.25 -15.18 -7.92
CA TRP A 236 -1.64 -14.22 -6.89
C TRP A 236 -3.10 -14.33 -6.41
N VAL A 237 -4.01 -14.90 -7.20
CA VAL A 237 -5.43 -15.07 -6.83
C VAL A 237 -5.61 -16.08 -5.70
N GLN A 238 -4.65 -16.99 -5.53
CA GLN A 238 -4.64 -18.01 -4.48
C GLN A 238 -3.94 -17.54 -3.18
N GLU A 239 -3.19 -16.44 -3.23
CA GLU A 239 -2.44 -15.91 -2.08
C GLU A 239 -3.32 -15.47 -0.89
N PRO A 240 -4.56 -14.94 -1.07
CA PRO A 240 -5.43 -14.61 0.06
C PRO A 240 -5.70 -15.79 1.00
N ALA A 241 -5.84 -17.01 0.47
CA ALA A 241 -6.03 -18.20 1.29
C ALA A 241 -4.79 -18.52 2.15
N LEU A 242 -3.58 -18.35 1.59
CA LEU A 242 -2.33 -18.48 2.33
C LEU A 242 -2.25 -17.42 3.45
N LEU A 243 -2.50 -16.16 3.12
CA LEU A 243 -2.44 -15.06 4.10
C LEU A 243 -3.48 -15.23 5.21
N GLN A 244 -4.66 -15.76 4.89
CA GLN A 244 -5.69 -16.10 5.86
C GLN A 244 -5.26 -17.26 6.77
N ALA A 245 -4.61 -18.29 6.22
CA ALA A 245 -4.06 -19.39 7.01
C ALA A 245 -2.96 -18.91 7.97
N ILE A 246 -2.10 -17.99 7.53
CA ILE A 246 -1.10 -17.33 8.38
C ILE A 246 -1.78 -16.52 9.49
N ALA A 247 -2.78 -15.71 9.15
CA ALA A 247 -3.51 -14.91 10.13
C ALA A 247 -4.20 -15.79 11.19
N ALA A 248 -4.79 -16.92 10.79
CA ALA A 248 -5.45 -17.85 11.71
C ALA A 248 -4.46 -18.56 12.66
N ALA A 249 -3.22 -18.76 12.22
CA ALA A 249 -2.15 -19.37 13.01
C ALA A 249 -1.51 -18.38 14.01
N LEU A 250 -1.59 -17.08 13.75
CA LEU A 250 -0.99 -16.04 14.59
C LEU A 250 -1.74 -15.83 15.92
N PRO A 251 -1.02 -15.41 16.99
CA PRO A 251 -1.64 -14.95 18.22
C PRO A 251 -2.66 -13.83 17.97
N ALA A 252 -3.75 -13.80 18.75
CA ALA A 252 -4.84 -12.82 18.60
C ALA A 252 -4.38 -11.36 18.57
N ALA A 253 -3.28 -11.03 19.25
CA ALA A 253 -2.69 -9.70 19.25
C ALA A 253 -2.12 -9.25 17.88
N LEU A 254 -1.68 -10.19 17.02
CA LEU A 254 -1.08 -9.89 15.72
C LEU A 254 -2.09 -10.00 14.56
N GLN A 255 -3.27 -10.60 14.79
CA GLN A 255 -4.27 -10.82 13.74
C GLN A 255 -4.77 -9.53 13.07
N PRO A 256 -5.05 -8.42 13.78
CA PRO A 256 -5.49 -7.18 13.13
C PRO A 256 -4.43 -6.58 12.21
N GLY A 257 -3.16 -6.57 12.65
CA GLY A 257 -2.05 -6.10 11.82
C GLY A 257 -1.78 -7.03 10.63
N MET A 258 -1.88 -8.35 10.82
CA MET A 258 -1.80 -9.30 9.71
C MET A 258 -2.94 -9.09 8.69
N ALA A 259 -4.15 -8.75 9.14
CA ALA A 259 -5.26 -8.43 8.25
C ALA A 259 -4.99 -7.16 7.42
N ARG A 260 -4.38 -6.12 8.02
CA ARG A 260 -3.92 -4.92 7.29
C ARG A 260 -2.83 -5.26 6.28
N LEU A 261 -1.87 -6.11 6.65
CA LEU A 261 -0.82 -6.60 5.76
C LEU A 261 -1.41 -7.38 4.58
N ALA A 262 -2.39 -8.26 4.83
CA ALA A 262 -3.06 -9.03 3.79
C ALA A 262 -3.87 -8.14 2.82
N ALA A 263 -4.57 -7.12 3.35
CA ALA A 263 -5.27 -6.14 2.53
C ALA A 263 -4.31 -5.31 1.67
N ALA A 264 -3.18 -4.89 2.24
CA ALA A 264 -2.13 -4.19 1.49
C ALA A 264 -1.53 -5.09 0.40
N TRP A 265 -1.40 -6.38 0.66
CA TRP A 265 -0.89 -7.37 -0.28
C TRP A 265 -1.84 -7.54 -1.47
N ASP A 266 -3.14 -7.73 -1.22
CA ASP A 266 -4.17 -7.82 -2.26
C ASP A 266 -4.24 -6.51 -3.08
N ALA A 267 -4.24 -5.36 -2.41
CA ALA A 267 -4.25 -4.06 -3.09
C ALA A 267 -3.04 -3.87 -4.02
N ARG A 268 -1.84 -4.29 -3.59
CA ARG A 268 -0.63 -4.28 -4.43
C ARG A 268 -0.80 -5.18 -5.65
N ASN A 269 -1.31 -6.40 -5.47
CA ASN A 269 -1.51 -7.35 -6.56
C ASN A 269 -2.54 -6.84 -7.58
N ARG A 270 -3.67 -6.28 -7.12
CA ARG A 270 -4.68 -5.65 -7.99
C ARG A 270 -4.15 -4.42 -8.73
N GLN A 271 -3.36 -3.59 -8.04
CA GLN A 271 -2.71 -2.46 -8.70
C GLN A 271 -1.78 -2.95 -9.84
N ARG A 272 -1.02 -4.02 -9.59
CA ARG A 272 -0.13 -4.61 -10.60
C ARG A 272 -0.93 -5.22 -11.77
N LEU A 273 -2.02 -5.92 -11.49
CA LEU A 273 -2.96 -6.40 -12.52
C LEU A 273 -3.45 -5.24 -13.40
N GLY A 274 -3.94 -4.15 -12.79
CA GLY A 274 -4.41 -2.98 -13.54
C GLY A 274 -3.30 -2.34 -14.40
N GLN A 275 -2.06 -2.28 -13.90
CA GLN A 275 -0.90 -1.80 -14.67
C GLN A 275 -0.54 -2.74 -15.84
N SER A 276 -0.63 -4.05 -15.64
CA SER A 276 -0.45 -5.06 -16.70
C SER A 276 -1.50 -4.89 -17.80
N MET A 277 -2.79 -4.82 -17.42
CA MET A 277 -3.89 -4.66 -18.38
C MET A 277 -3.84 -3.32 -19.10
N SER A 278 -3.42 -2.25 -18.41
CA SER A 278 -3.20 -0.94 -19.04
C SER A 278 -2.09 -0.98 -20.11
N SER A 279 -1.02 -1.75 -19.87
CA SER A 279 0.07 -1.90 -20.84
C SER A 279 -0.39 -2.68 -22.08
N LEU A 280 -1.14 -3.77 -21.90
CA LEU A 280 -1.75 -4.52 -23.00
C LEU A 280 -2.79 -3.68 -23.77
N ALA A 281 -3.61 -2.90 -23.07
CA ALA A 281 -4.60 -2.02 -23.69
C ALA A 281 -3.94 -0.95 -24.56
N LEU A 282 -2.83 -0.36 -24.11
CA LEU A 282 -2.04 0.59 -24.89
C LEU A 282 -1.50 -0.06 -26.16
N GLN A 283 -0.91 -1.26 -26.04
CA GLN A 283 -0.42 -2.04 -27.18
C GLN A 283 -1.52 -2.30 -28.21
N LEU A 284 -2.71 -2.72 -27.75
CA LEU A 284 -3.84 -3.01 -28.64
C LEU A 284 -4.44 -1.76 -29.28
N LEU A 285 -4.44 -0.62 -28.56
CA LEU A 285 -4.84 0.67 -29.12
C LEU A 285 -3.90 1.11 -30.25
N GLU A 286 -2.59 1.02 -30.02
CA GLU A 286 -1.56 1.31 -31.02
C GLU A 286 -1.67 0.35 -32.21
N ALA A 287 -1.83 -0.94 -31.94
CA ALA A 287 -2.01 -1.96 -32.97
C ALA A 287 -3.25 -1.73 -33.84
N ALA A 288 -4.36 -1.32 -33.25
CA ALA A 288 -5.58 -1.00 -33.99
C ALA A 288 -5.39 0.25 -34.87
N ARG A 289 -4.61 1.25 -34.41
CA ARG A 289 -4.30 2.47 -35.15
C ARG A 289 -3.18 2.31 -36.18
N GLU A 290 -2.50 1.17 -36.20
CA GLU A 290 -1.36 0.91 -37.07
C GLU A 290 -1.80 0.81 -38.54
N VAL A 291 -1.23 1.66 -39.39
CA VAL A 291 -1.56 1.70 -40.82
C VAL A 291 -0.29 1.87 -41.65
N GLN A 292 -0.19 1.10 -42.74
CA GLN A 292 0.91 1.17 -43.69
C GLN A 292 0.39 1.43 -45.11
N GLU A 293 0.88 2.49 -45.74
CA GLU A 293 0.65 2.74 -47.18
C GLU A 293 1.36 1.68 -48.03
N VAL A 294 0.63 1.10 -48.99
CA VAL A 294 1.21 0.25 -50.04
C VAL A 294 1.83 1.15 -51.08
N ARG A 295 3.17 1.20 -51.10
CA ARG A 295 3.97 2.02 -52.03
C ARG A 295 4.00 1.41 -53.44
N SER A 296 2.85 1.35 -54.09
CA SER A 296 2.71 0.98 -55.50
C SER A 296 2.08 2.12 -56.31
N ALA A 297 2.28 2.14 -57.63
CA ALA A 297 1.54 3.04 -58.51
C ALA A 297 0.01 2.88 -58.29
N PRO A 298 -0.78 3.97 -58.40
CA PRO A 298 -2.23 3.91 -58.20
C PRO A 298 -2.84 2.91 -59.18
N VAL A 299 -3.50 1.89 -58.63
CA VAL A 299 -3.95 0.72 -59.39
C VAL A 299 -5.15 1.09 -60.26
N SER A 300 -4.94 1.21 -61.58
CA SER A 300 -6.03 1.20 -62.55
C SER A 300 -6.43 -0.25 -62.86
N VAL A 301 -7.72 -0.51 -63.08
CA VAL A 301 -8.24 -1.83 -63.50
C VAL A 301 -7.49 -2.36 -64.72
N LYS A 302 -6.99 -1.47 -65.60
CA LYS A 302 -6.18 -1.83 -66.77
C LYS A 302 -4.78 -2.39 -66.44
N GLN A 303 -4.16 -1.94 -65.35
CA GLN A 303 -2.81 -2.38 -64.94
C GLN A 303 -2.84 -3.79 -64.33
N LEU A 304 -3.95 -4.19 -63.70
CA LEU A 304 -4.13 -5.55 -63.19
C LEU A 304 -4.25 -6.62 -64.29
N LEU A 305 -4.37 -6.27 -65.57
CA LEU A 305 -4.30 -7.25 -66.66
C LEU A 305 -2.84 -7.64 -66.99
N VAL A 306 -1.86 -6.81 -66.65
CA VAL A 306 -0.44 -7.08 -66.93
C VAL A 306 0.14 -7.97 -65.81
N PRO A 307 0.73 -9.14 -66.13
CA PRO A 307 1.30 -10.03 -65.12
C PRO A 307 2.38 -9.38 -64.25
N ALA A 308 3.25 -8.56 -64.84
CA ALA A 308 4.34 -7.87 -64.13
C ALA A 308 3.81 -6.83 -63.12
N ASP A 309 2.80 -6.03 -63.51
CA ASP A 309 2.21 -5.03 -62.62
C ASP A 309 1.42 -5.69 -61.46
N ARG A 310 0.73 -6.82 -61.73
CA ARG A 310 0.11 -7.62 -60.67
C ARG A 310 1.13 -8.15 -59.67
N GLN A 311 2.26 -8.67 -60.17
CA GLN A 311 3.31 -9.19 -59.32
C GLN A 311 3.96 -8.08 -58.49
N ALA A 312 4.25 -6.92 -59.10
CA ALA A 312 4.82 -5.76 -58.41
C ALA A 312 3.88 -5.21 -57.33
N HIS A 313 2.56 -5.13 -57.61
CA HIS A 313 1.57 -4.73 -56.61
C HIS A 313 1.45 -5.75 -55.48
N GLY A 314 1.43 -7.05 -55.79
CA GLY A 314 1.43 -8.12 -54.78
C GLY A 314 2.67 -8.08 -53.88
N GLN A 315 3.85 -7.82 -54.46
CA GLN A 315 5.09 -7.63 -53.69
C GLN A 315 5.05 -6.40 -52.79
N ALA A 316 4.54 -5.26 -53.30
CA ALA A 316 4.40 -4.04 -52.50
C ALA A 316 3.40 -4.20 -51.35
N GLN A 317 2.30 -4.91 -51.59
CA GLN A 317 1.30 -5.25 -50.57
C GLN A 317 1.89 -6.17 -49.50
N GLN A 318 2.61 -7.22 -49.93
CA GLN A 318 3.29 -8.15 -49.02
C GLN A 318 4.33 -7.42 -48.15
N ALA A 319 5.15 -6.53 -48.73
CA ALA A 319 6.12 -5.74 -47.99
C ALA A 319 5.45 -4.79 -46.97
N ALA A 320 4.28 -4.21 -47.30
CA ALA A 320 3.52 -3.40 -46.36
C ALA A 320 2.96 -4.24 -45.20
N MET A 321 2.45 -5.45 -45.47
CA MET A 321 2.00 -6.40 -44.44
C MET A 321 3.14 -6.83 -43.53
N GLU A 322 4.32 -7.11 -44.08
CA GLU A 322 5.53 -7.45 -43.31
C GLU A 322 5.95 -6.31 -42.39
N GLN A 323 5.90 -5.06 -42.85
CA GLN A 323 6.22 -3.90 -42.01
C GLN A 323 5.25 -3.71 -40.84
N VAL A 324 3.94 -3.88 -41.07
CA VAL A 324 2.94 -3.84 -39.99
C VAL A 324 3.18 -4.98 -39.01
N ALA A 325 3.38 -6.21 -39.49
CA ALA A 325 3.66 -7.36 -38.65
C ALA A 325 4.92 -7.14 -37.78
N GLN A 326 5.98 -6.57 -38.35
CA GLN A 326 7.22 -6.26 -37.63
C GLN A 326 7.02 -5.22 -36.53
N ARG A 327 6.23 -4.16 -36.77
CA ARG A 327 5.93 -3.16 -35.73
C ARG A 327 5.06 -3.73 -34.62
N LEU A 328 4.10 -4.57 -34.97
CA LEU A 328 3.24 -5.26 -33.99
C LEU A 328 4.03 -6.24 -33.12
N SER A 329 4.97 -7.00 -33.70
CA SER A 329 5.83 -7.90 -32.93
C SER A 329 6.80 -7.14 -32.02
N GLN A 330 7.35 -6.01 -32.47
CA GLN A 330 8.16 -5.12 -31.64
C GLN A 330 7.36 -4.55 -30.47
N SER A 331 6.15 -4.05 -30.71
CA SER A 331 5.27 -3.52 -29.66
C SER A 331 4.87 -4.61 -28.65
N ALA A 332 4.65 -5.85 -29.11
CA ALA A 332 4.42 -7.00 -28.25
C ALA A 332 5.64 -7.35 -27.39
N ALA A 333 6.85 -7.29 -27.94
CA ALA A 333 8.08 -7.54 -27.19
C ALA A 333 8.30 -6.49 -26.09
N VAL A 334 8.10 -5.21 -26.39
CA VAL A 334 8.19 -4.11 -25.40
C VAL A 334 7.18 -4.32 -24.27
N THR A 335 5.94 -4.71 -24.61
CA THR A 335 4.91 -4.92 -23.60
C THR A 335 5.21 -6.12 -22.70
N ARG A 336 5.75 -7.19 -23.28
CA ARG A 336 6.21 -8.38 -22.55
C ARG A 336 7.36 -8.06 -21.60
N GLU A 337 8.36 -7.31 -22.06
CA GLU A 337 9.44 -6.86 -21.19
C GLU A 337 8.91 -6.03 -20.02
N ARG A 338 7.98 -5.12 -20.29
CA ARG A 338 7.31 -4.32 -19.26
C ARG A 338 6.52 -5.18 -18.26
N LEU A 339 5.84 -6.23 -18.73
CA LEU A 339 5.14 -7.18 -17.87
C LEU A 339 6.13 -7.93 -16.98
N ALA A 340 7.25 -8.44 -17.51
CA ALA A 340 8.28 -9.06 -16.70
C ALA A 340 8.83 -8.11 -15.61
N GLN A 341 9.15 -6.86 -15.99
CA GLN A 341 9.63 -5.83 -15.05
C GLN A 341 8.59 -5.50 -13.96
N LEU A 342 7.31 -5.34 -14.32
CA LEU A 342 6.23 -5.08 -13.36
C LEU A 342 6.07 -6.19 -12.32
N HIS A 343 6.45 -7.42 -12.66
CA HIS A 343 6.35 -8.59 -11.79
C HIS A 343 7.69 -9.04 -11.18
N GLY A 344 8.76 -8.25 -11.36
CA GLY A 344 10.07 -8.50 -10.76
C GLY A 344 10.78 -9.73 -11.34
N LEU A 345 10.48 -10.09 -12.59
CA LEU A 345 11.09 -11.22 -13.28
C LEU A 345 12.19 -10.73 -14.23
N ASP A 346 13.25 -11.52 -14.37
CA ASP A 346 14.15 -11.39 -15.51
C ASP A 346 13.36 -11.78 -16.79
N PRO A 347 13.31 -10.90 -17.81
CA PRO A 347 12.58 -11.18 -19.05
C PRO A 347 12.94 -12.53 -19.68
N SER A 348 14.21 -12.93 -19.59
CA SER A 348 14.70 -14.19 -20.15
C SER A 348 14.26 -15.42 -19.34
N ALA A 349 14.16 -15.29 -18.02
CA ALA A 349 13.73 -16.37 -17.12
C ALA A 349 12.22 -16.59 -17.17
N ALA A 350 11.43 -15.52 -17.37
CA ALA A 350 9.98 -15.60 -17.52
C ALA A 350 9.56 -16.40 -18.76
N GLU A 351 10.31 -16.26 -19.86
CA GLU A 351 10.07 -16.99 -21.11
C GLU A 351 10.48 -18.47 -21.01
N ALA A 352 11.55 -18.80 -20.26
CA ALA A 352 12.02 -20.19 -20.14
C ALA A 352 11.18 -21.08 -19.21
N SER A 353 10.35 -20.48 -18.33
CA SER A 353 9.77 -21.19 -17.17
C SER A 353 8.26 -21.48 -17.28
N GLY A 354 7.59 -21.10 -18.37
CA GLY A 354 6.14 -21.25 -18.54
C GLY A 354 5.72 -22.50 -19.33
N PRO A 355 4.48 -23.01 -19.15
CA PRO A 355 3.97 -24.17 -19.91
C PRO A 355 3.93 -23.91 -21.43
N LEU A 356 3.83 -22.64 -21.81
CA LEU A 356 3.90 -22.20 -23.20
C LEU A 356 5.30 -22.43 -23.82
N ALA A 357 6.37 -22.33 -23.04
CA ALA A 357 7.74 -22.58 -23.51
C ALA A 357 7.99 -24.05 -23.87
N SER A 358 7.37 -24.97 -23.12
CA SER A 358 7.43 -26.42 -23.39
C SER A 358 6.76 -26.78 -24.72
N ARG A 359 5.67 -26.06 -25.07
CA ARG A 359 4.99 -26.21 -26.36
C ARG A 359 5.88 -25.79 -27.54
N ASP A 360 6.63 -24.69 -27.39
CA ASP A 360 7.52 -24.20 -28.44
C ASP A 360 8.66 -25.19 -28.71
N HIS A 361 9.24 -25.77 -27.65
CA HIS A 361 10.27 -26.81 -27.79
C HIS A 361 9.74 -28.08 -28.47
N PHE A 362 8.49 -28.47 -28.19
CA PHE A 362 7.84 -29.62 -28.81
C PHE A 362 7.52 -29.39 -30.30
N LEU A 363 7.00 -28.21 -30.64
CA LEU A 363 6.73 -27.83 -32.03
C LEU A 363 8.02 -27.69 -32.84
N LEU A 364 9.11 -27.19 -32.24
CA LEU A 364 10.45 -27.14 -32.86
C LEU A 364 10.98 -28.53 -33.19
N GLN A 365 10.79 -29.53 -32.31
CA GLN A 365 11.27 -30.90 -32.58
C GLN A 365 10.50 -31.59 -33.70
N HIS A 366 9.20 -31.31 -33.85
CA HIS A 366 8.37 -31.91 -34.89
C HIS A 366 8.40 -31.17 -36.24
N GLY A 367 8.64 -29.85 -36.25
CA GLY A 367 8.74 -29.04 -37.48
C GLY A 367 9.99 -29.30 -38.34
N VAL A 368 11.00 -29.99 -37.80
CA VAL A 368 12.26 -30.33 -38.52
C VAL A 368 12.11 -31.55 -39.44
N ASN A 369 10.98 -32.28 -39.41
CA ASN A 369 10.79 -33.54 -40.15
C ASN A 369 9.50 -33.60 -40.99
N THR A 370 9.24 -32.61 -41.85
CA THR A 370 8.16 -32.74 -42.85
C THR A 370 8.55 -32.23 -44.24
N PRO A 371 9.04 -33.12 -45.14
CA PRO A 371 9.08 -32.85 -46.56
C PRO A 371 7.87 -33.55 -47.22
N GLN A 372 6.69 -32.92 -47.24
CA GLN A 372 5.60 -33.23 -48.19
C GLN A 372 4.34 -32.39 -47.91
N ALA A 373 4.09 -31.35 -48.70
CA ALA A 373 2.72 -30.88 -48.97
C ALA A 373 2.70 -30.09 -50.30
N GLY A 374 2.10 -30.70 -51.32
CA GLY A 374 2.09 -30.24 -52.70
C GLY A 374 0.99 -29.22 -53.02
N ILE A 375 1.37 -28.29 -53.91
CA ILE A 375 0.59 -27.68 -55.01
C ILE A 375 -0.88 -27.35 -54.70
N ALA A 376 -1.12 -26.22 -54.03
CA ALA A 376 -2.23 -25.30 -54.27
C ALA A 376 -2.10 -24.05 -53.41
N GLY A 377 -1.44 -22.99 -53.91
CA GLY A 377 -1.68 -21.58 -53.55
C GLY A 377 -1.51 -21.09 -52.09
N ALA A 378 -1.25 -21.96 -51.11
CA ALA A 378 -1.21 -21.63 -49.68
C ALA A 378 0.19 -21.74 -49.05
N THR A 379 1.24 -21.92 -49.86
CA THR A 379 2.56 -22.36 -49.37
C THR A 379 3.61 -21.25 -49.20
N THR A 380 3.31 -19.99 -49.50
CA THR A 380 4.29 -18.88 -49.36
C THR A 380 4.19 -18.08 -48.06
N GLY A 381 3.08 -18.18 -47.30
CA GLY A 381 2.92 -17.45 -46.03
C GLY A 381 3.56 -18.13 -44.81
N ALA A 382 3.49 -19.47 -44.72
CA ALA A 382 4.00 -20.21 -43.58
C ALA A 382 5.55 -20.25 -43.50
N ALA A 383 6.23 -20.14 -44.64
CA ALA A 383 7.69 -20.24 -44.71
C ALA A 383 8.43 -18.93 -44.32
N MET A 384 7.78 -17.76 -44.41
CA MET A 384 8.40 -16.47 -44.06
C MET A 384 8.27 -16.11 -42.58
N GLY A 385 7.29 -16.68 -41.86
CA GLY A 385 7.16 -16.51 -40.40
C GLY A 385 8.21 -17.30 -39.60
N ALA A 386 8.80 -18.35 -40.19
CA ALA A 386 9.71 -19.25 -39.49
C ALA A 386 11.15 -18.74 -39.35
N SER A 387 11.58 -17.72 -40.10
CA SER A 387 12.98 -17.28 -40.13
C SER A 387 13.26 -15.99 -39.35
N VAL A 388 12.26 -15.14 -39.12
CA VAL A 388 12.39 -13.94 -38.26
C VAL A 388 12.33 -14.32 -36.77
N ASP A 389 11.79 -15.50 -36.47
CA ASP A 389 11.54 -15.99 -35.11
C ASP A 389 12.69 -16.72 -34.42
N LEU A 390 13.70 -17.10 -35.20
CA LEU A 390 14.87 -17.82 -34.71
C LEU A 390 15.77 -17.01 -33.75
N LEU A 391 15.44 -15.74 -33.50
CA LEU A 391 16.27 -14.81 -32.73
C LEU A 391 15.67 -14.31 -31.42
N THR A 392 14.41 -14.64 -31.05
CA THR A 392 13.75 -13.97 -29.90
C THR A 392 12.97 -14.83 -28.91
N GLY A 393 13.10 -16.17 -28.95
CA GLY A 393 12.62 -17.03 -27.86
C GLY A 393 11.17 -17.49 -28.00
N GLY A 394 10.98 -18.67 -28.62
CA GLY A 394 9.89 -19.62 -28.36
C GLY A 394 8.46 -19.15 -28.63
N LEU A 395 7.92 -18.24 -27.81
CA LEU A 395 6.50 -17.86 -27.75
C LEU A 395 5.96 -17.25 -29.03
N THR A 396 6.86 -16.78 -29.87
CA THR A 396 6.52 -16.30 -31.19
C THR A 396 6.18 -17.44 -32.15
N LEU A 397 6.50 -18.72 -31.91
CA LEU A 397 6.04 -19.80 -32.81
C LEU A 397 4.52 -19.96 -32.83
N GLY A 398 3.82 -19.79 -31.71
CA GLY A 398 2.35 -19.87 -31.66
C GLY A 398 1.67 -18.62 -32.20
N ALA A 399 2.15 -17.44 -31.80
CA ALA A 399 1.65 -16.17 -32.30
C ALA A 399 2.04 -15.95 -33.77
N ALA A 400 3.27 -16.19 -34.19
CA ALA A 400 3.74 -16.10 -35.57
C ALA A 400 3.22 -17.24 -36.47
N ALA A 401 2.86 -18.42 -35.96
CA ALA A 401 2.11 -19.41 -36.74
C ALA A 401 0.64 -19.02 -36.90
N ALA A 402 -0.02 -18.49 -35.87
CA ALA A 402 -1.38 -17.96 -35.99
C ALA A 402 -1.42 -16.73 -36.90
N LEU A 403 -0.51 -15.79 -36.67
CA LEU A 403 -0.29 -14.63 -37.53
C LEU A 403 0.11 -15.08 -38.93
N GLY A 404 1.06 -15.99 -39.10
CA GLY A 404 1.54 -16.50 -40.39
C GLY A 404 0.50 -17.30 -41.19
N ALA A 405 -0.35 -18.08 -40.51
CA ALA A 405 -1.50 -18.74 -41.10
C ALA A 405 -2.59 -17.73 -41.53
N LEU A 406 -2.82 -16.69 -40.73
CA LEU A 406 -3.74 -15.60 -41.07
C LEU A 406 -3.18 -14.69 -42.18
N VAL A 407 -1.86 -14.44 -42.20
CA VAL A 407 -1.12 -13.66 -43.21
C VAL A 407 -1.12 -14.41 -44.54
N GLY A 408 -0.89 -15.74 -44.53
CA GLY A 408 -0.84 -16.58 -45.72
C GLY A 408 -2.18 -16.70 -46.48
N GLY A 409 -3.30 -16.39 -45.83
CA GLY A 409 -4.63 -16.35 -46.45
C GLY A 409 -5.14 -14.95 -46.82
N GLY A 410 -4.39 -13.88 -46.52
CA GLY A 410 -4.84 -12.49 -46.72
C GLY A 410 -5.96 -12.02 -45.80
N ALA A 411 -6.41 -12.85 -44.85
CA ALA A 411 -7.53 -12.57 -43.94
C ALA A 411 -7.12 -11.87 -42.63
N ALA A 412 -5.85 -11.97 -42.21
CA ALA A 412 -5.35 -11.27 -41.00
C ALA A 412 -5.37 -9.75 -41.15
N PHE A 413 -5.06 -9.29 -42.36
CA PHE A 413 -5.00 -7.88 -42.67
C PHE A 413 -6.30 -7.53 -43.35
N ALA A 414 -6.94 -6.48 -42.87
CA ALA A 414 -8.01 -5.88 -43.62
C ALA A 414 -7.36 -5.23 -44.86
N ALA A 415 -7.32 -5.95 -45.99
CA ALA A 415 -7.17 -5.36 -47.31
C ALA A 415 -8.47 -4.62 -47.66
N ALA A 416 -8.91 -3.73 -46.78
CA ALA A 416 -10.03 -2.88 -47.04
C ALA A 416 -9.52 -1.89 -48.07
N ALA A 417 -10.00 -2.04 -49.31
CA ALA A 417 -10.17 -0.92 -50.20
C ALA A 417 -11.09 0.07 -49.47
N TRP A 418 -10.53 0.86 -48.56
CA TRP A 418 -11.20 1.96 -47.88
C TRP A 418 -11.44 3.00 -48.95
N LYS A 419 -12.58 2.81 -49.63
CA LYS A 419 -13.06 3.70 -50.68
C LYS A 419 -13.37 5.02 -49.96
N ASN A 420 -12.43 5.94 -50.13
CA ASN A 420 -12.30 7.12 -49.32
C ASN A 420 -13.56 7.96 -49.17
N LYS A 421 -13.82 8.36 -47.93
CA LYS A 421 -14.27 9.71 -47.62
C LYS A 421 -13.17 10.61 -47.03
N ALA A 422 -11.96 10.09 -46.77
CA ALA A 422 -10.90 10.84 -46.06
C ALA A 422 -9.57 11.02 -46.82
N SER A 423 -9.17 10.13 -47.75
CA SER A 423 -7.99 10.34 -48.61
C SER A 423 -8.42 10.63 -50.07
N ALA A 424 -8.14 11.82 -50.56
CA ALA A 424 -8.53 12.22 -51.91
C ALA A 424 -7.77 11.48 -53.04
N GLY A 425 -6.92 10.47 -52.75
CA GLY A 425 -5.90 9.96 -53.67
C GLY A 425 -5.93 8.48 -54.08
N GLY A 426 -6.83 7.63 -53.55
CA GLY A 426 -6.91 6.22 -54.00
C GLY A 426 -5.70 5.33 -53.64
N VAL A 427 -4.98 5.66 -52.57
CA VAL A 427 -3.84 4.88 -52.05
C VAL A 427 -4.34 3.64 -51.30
N SER A 428 -3.76 2.47 -51.57
CA SER A 428 -4.06 1.23 -50.86
C SER A 428 -3.32 1.21 -49.52
N MET A 429 -4.01 0.83 -48.45
CA MET A 429 -3.48 0.78 -47.08
C MET A 429 -3.55 -0.66 -46.54
N VAL A 430 -2.62 -1.01 -45.69
CA VAL A 430 -2.62 -2.25 -44.89
C VAL A 430 -2.78 -1.88 -43.42
N GLN A 431 -3.71 -2.54 -42.74
CA GLN A 431 -3.99 -2.38 -41.32
C GLN A 431 -4.33 -3.73 -40.69
N ALA A 432 -4.07 -3.87 -39.40
CA ALA A 432 -4.47 -5.05 -38.62
C ALA A 432 -5.99 -5.26 -38.67
N GLY A 433 -6.42 -6.44 -39.15
CA GLY A 433 -7.81 -6.86 -39.11
C GLY A 433 -8.23 -7.36 -37.72
N ASP A 434 -9.52 -7.61 -37.54
CA ASP A 434 -10.06 -8.05 -36.24
C ASP A 434 -9.47 -9.39 -35.78
N ALA A 435 -9.19 -10.31 -36.69
CA ALA A 435 -8.54 -11.59 -36.35
C ALA A 435 -7.11 -11.40 -35.82
N MET A 436 -6.36 -10.44 -36.37
CA MET A 436 -5.01 -10.08 -35.89
C MET A 436 -5.08 -9.49 -34.48
N LEU A 437 -6.01 -8.56 -34.26
CA LEU A 437 -6.17 -7.89 -32.96
C LEU A 437 -6.69 -8.85 -31.90
N GLN A 438 -7.54 -9.81 -32.28
CA GLN A 438 -7.95 -10.92 -31.41
C GLN A 438 -6.75 -11.78 -31.01
N ALA A 439 -5.94 -12.21 -31.98
CA ALA A 439 -4.74 -13.01 -31.69
C ALA A 439 -3.72 -12.27 -30.81
N LEU A 440 -3.53 -10.96 -31.00
CA LEU A 440 -2.70 -10.12 -30.13
C LEU A 440 -3.26 -10.03 -28.71
N THR A 441 -4.58 -9.97 -28.56
CA THR A 441 -5.25 -9.97 -27.25
C THR A 441 -5.01 -11.29 -26.53
N GLU A 442 -5.28 -12.42 -27.19
CA GLU A 442 -5.06 -13.76 -26.65
C GLU A 442 -3.59 -13.98 -26.26
N ALA A 443 -2.64 -13.62 -27.14
CA ALA A 443 -1.22 -13.73 -26.88
C ALA A 443 -0.76 -12.87 -25.69
N GLY A 444 -1.25 -11.62 -25.58
CA GLY A 444 -0.95 -10.74 -24.46
C GLY A 444 -1.45 -11.28 -23.12
N LEU A 445 -2.67 -11.83 -23.09
CA LEU A 445 -3.25 -12.45 -21.91
C LEU A 445 -2.53 -13.75 -21.52
N LEU A 446 -2.16 -14.59 -22.48
CA LEU A 446 -1.34 -15.78 -22.25
C LEU A 446 0.03 -15.42 -21.68
N HIS A 447 0.65 -14.35 -22.17
CA HIS A 447 1.91 -13.87 -21.62
C HIS A 447 1.76 -13.35 -20.19
N TYR A 448 0.69 -12.63 -19.89
CA TYR A 448 0.37 -12.25 -18.51
C TYR A 448 0.19 -13.48 -17.61
N LEU A 449 -0.52 -14.53 -18.07
CA LEU A 449 -0.65 -15.78 -17.33
C LEU A 449 0.72 -16.44 -17.08
N ALA A 450 1.61 -16.46 -18.08
CA ALA A 450 2.96 -16.98 -17.91
C ALA A 450 3.74 -16.22 -16.83
N VAL A 451 3.68 -14.88 -16.85
CA VAL A 451 4.36 -14.01 -15.88
C VAL A 451 3.87 -14.24 -14.45
N ILE A 452 2.55 -14.31 -14.21
CA ILE A 452 2.04 -14.47 -12.85
C ILE A 452 2.22 -15.88 -12.27
N HIS A 453 2.58 -16.86 -13.11
CA HIS A 453 2.87 -18.23 -12.71
C HIS A 453 4.37 -18.56 -12.72
N ALA A 454 5.22 -17.65 -13.20
CA ALA A 454 6.65 -17.89 -13.31
C ALA A 454 7.29 -18.18 -11.93
N GLY A 455 8.05 -19.28 -11.87
CA GLY A 455 8.73 -19.73 -10.64
C GLY A 455 7.80 -20.29 -9.55
N ARG A 456 6.50 -20.46 -9.82
CA ARG A 456 5.48 -20.90 -8.84
C ARG A 456 4.94 -22.31 -9.10
N ARG A 457 5.43 -22.99 -10.14
CA ARG A 457 4.99 -24.33 -10.56
C ARG A 457 6.11 -25.35 -10.35
N PRO A 458 5.78 -26.60 -9.99
CA PRO A 458 6.75 -27.69 -9.97
C PRO A 458 7.37 -27.92 -11.35
N ALA A 459 8.62 -28.37 -11.40
CA ALA A 459 9.25 -28.79 -12.65
C ALA A 459 8.43 -29.95 -13.28
N GLY A 460 8.09 -29.82 -14.57
CA GLY A 460 7.36 -30.86 -15.32
C GLY A 460 5.88 -30.60 -15.63
N ASP A 461 5.37 -29.39 -15.37
CA ASP A 461 4.02 -29.01 -15.82
C ASP A 461 3.91 -29.11 -17.37
N SER A 462 2.90 -29.84 -17.84
CA SER A 462 2.87 -30.50 -19.16
C SER A 462 2.28 -29.63 -20.30
N VAL A 463 2.40 -30.11 -21.54
CA VAL A 463 1.74 -29.54 -22.74
C VAL A 463 0.22 -29.40 -22.55
N GLU A 464 -0.41 -30.30 -21.80
CA GLU A 464 -1.85 -30.26 -21.50
C GLU A 464 -2.25 -28.99 -20.75
N THR A 465 -1.38 -28.46 -19.88
CA THR A 465 -1.60 -27.19 -19.17
C THR A 465 -1.55 -26.00 -20.14
N ALA A 466 -0.68 -26.03 -21.15
CA ALA A 466 -0.60 -25.00 -22.17
C ALA A 466 -1.84 -24.99 -23.09
N ASP A 467 -2.35 -26.16 -23.44
CA ASP A 467 -3.58 -26.31 -24.22
C ASP A 467 -4.79 -25.79 -23.45
N LEU A 468 -4.90 -26.14 -22.16
CA LEU A 468 -5.96 -25.64 -21.29
C LEU A 468 -5.93 -24.11 -21.19
N TRP A 469 -4.76 -23.52 -20.97
CA TRP A 469 -4.60 -22.06 -20.92
C TRP A 469 -5.04 -21.38 -22.21
N THR A 470 -4.60 -21.92 -23.35
CA THR A 470 -4.94 -21.39 -24.67
C THR A 470 -6.45 -21.46 -24.89
N ALA A 471 -7.07 -22.59 -24.55
CA ALA A 471 -8.51 -22.79 -24.69
C ALA A 471 -9.32 -21.82 -23.78
N GLU A 472 -8.95 -21.69 -22.52
CA GLU A 472 -9.68 -20.82 -21.57
C GLU A 472 -9.52 -19.34 -21.91
N VAL A 473 -8.32 -18.90 -22.32
CA VAL A 473 -8.10 -17.52 -22.78
C VAL A 473 -8.90 -17.25 -24.05
N ALA A 474 -8.85 -18.14 -25.04
CA ALA A 474 -9.61 -17.98 -26.28
C ALA A 474 -11.13 -17.92 -26.02
N ALA A 475 -11.64 -18.80 -25.15
CA ALA A 475 -13.05 -18.80 -24.77
C ALA A 475 -13.47 -17.53 -24.00
N ALA A 476 -12.62 -17.01 -23.12
CA ALA A 476 -12.87 -15.77 -22.40
C ALA A 476 -12.82 -14.55 -23.35
N VAL A 477 -11.85 -14.49 -24.26
CA VAL A 477 -11.76 -13.42 -25.27
C VAL A 477 -12.97 -13.46 -26.21
N ASP A 478 -13.40 -14.64 -26.64
CA ASP A 478 -14.57 -14.81 -27.51
C ASP A 478 -15.87 -14.33 -26.84
N ALA A 479 -16.05 -14.58 -25.55
CA ALA A 479 -17.19 -14.09 -24.78
C ALA A 479 -17.30 -12.55 -24.76
N HIS A 480 -16.16 -11.86 -24.88
CA HIS A 480 -16.08 -10.39 -24.90
C HIS A 480 -15.82 -9.82 -26.31
N ARG A 481 -15.96 -10.63 -27.36
CA ARG A 481 -15.70 -10.27 -28.77
C ARG A 481 -16.40 -8.98 -29.20
N ALA A 482 -17.67 -8.80 -28.83
CA ALA A 482 -18.45 -7.62 -29.23
C ALA A 482 -17.87 -6.31 -28.67
N ALA A 483 -17.42 -6.32 -27.41
CA ALA A 483 -16.80 -5.15 -26.77
C ALA A 483 -15.44 -4.83 -27.42
N LEU A 484 -14.63 -5.86 -27.68
CA LEU A 484 -13.32 -5.72 -28.34
C LEU A 484 -13.45 -5.20 -29.78
N GLN A 485 -14.38 -5.74 -30.57
CA GLN A 485 -14.63 -5.27 -31.94
C GLN A 485 -15.13 -3.83 -31.98
N ALA A 486 -16.03 -3.45 -31.06
CA ALA A 486 -16.49 -2.07 -30.93
C ALA A 486 -15.30 -1.13 -30.65
N PHE A 487 -14.43 -1.49 -29.70
CA PHE A 487 -13.22 -0.73 -29.41
C PHE A 487 -12.27 -0.63 -30.62
N TRP A 488 -11.97 -1.73 -31.30
CA TRP A 488 -11.08 -1.69 -32.48
C TRP A 488 -11.66 -0.83 -33.59
N SER A 489 -12.99 -0.88 -33.78
CA SER A 489 -13.68 -0.03 -34.76
C SER A 489 -13.54 1.45 -34.43
N SER A 490 -13.73 1.85 -33.16
CA SER A 490 -13.56 3.24 -32.74
C SER A 490 -12.11 3.68 -32.87
N ALA A 491 -11.16 2.86 -32.38
CA ALA A 491 -9.72 3.12 -32.40
C ALA A 491 -9.19 3.36 -33.82
N ARG A 492 -9.63 2.55 -34.78
CA ARG A 492 -9.30 2.73 -36.21
C ARG A 492 -9.84 4.03 -36.77
N ALA A 493 -11.05 4.41 -36.37
CA ALA A 493 -11.69 5.66 -36.79
C ALA A 493 -11.16 6.89 -36.03
N GLN A 494 -10.38 6.69 -34.95
CA GLN A 494 -9.92 7.75 -34.05
C GLN A 494 -11.08 8.59 -33.50
N THR A 495 -12.16 7.91 -33.12
CA THR A 495 -13.42 8.50 -32.63
C THR A 495 -13.64 8.30 -31.13
N GLU A 496 -12.73 7.60 -30.49
CA GLU A 496 -12.75 7.26 -29.09
C GLU A 496 -12.43 8.46 -28.18
N GLY A 497 -13.02 8.45 -26.97
CA GLY A 497 -12.72 9.45 -25.95
C GLY A 497 -11.33 9.28 -25.32
N PRO A 498 -10.89 10.24 -24.50
CA PRO A 498 -9.57 10.19 -23.85
C PRO A 498 -9.37 8.95 -22.97
N ASP A 499 -10.46 8.36 -22.45
CA ASP A 499 -10.42 7.25 -21.51
C ASP A 499 -10.48 5.85 -22.19
N ALA A 500 -10.40 5.79 -23.52
CA ALA A 500 -10.58 4.54 -24.26
C ALA A 500 -9.60 3.44 -23.87
N GLY A 501 -8.33 3.80 -23.61
CA GLY A 501 -7.32 2.86 -23.12
C GLY A 501 -7.67 2.30 -21.73
N THR A 502 -8.18 3.15 -20.84
CA THR A 502 -8.63 2.74 -19.49
C THR A 502 -9.87 1.84 -19.55
N ALA A 503 -10.82 2.15 -20.43
CA ALA A 503 -11.99 1.31 -20.65
C ALA A 503 -11.60 -0.08 -21.18
N LEU A 504 -10.69 -0.15 -22.17
CA LEU A 504 -10.19 -1.42 -22.66
C LEU A 504 -9.43 -2.20 -21.57
N ALA A 505 -8.61 -1.52 -20.76
CA ALA A 505 -7.91 -2.17 -19.66
C ALA A 505 -8.88 -2.86 -18.67
N GLY A 506 -10.02 -2.24 -18.36
CA GLY A 506 -11.06 -2.85 -17.52
C GLY A 506 -11.73 -4.07 -18.16
N VAL A 507 -11.92 -4.07 -19.49
CA VAL A 507 -12.41 -5.25 -20.23
C VAL A 507 -11.37 -6.39 -20.16
N LEU A 508 -10.09 -6.09 -20.40
CA LEU A 508 -9.01 -7.09 -20.32
C LEU A 508 -8.86 -7.66 -18.91
N GLU A 509 -9.01 -6.82 -17.87
CA GLU A 509 -9.03 -7.25 -16.47
C GLU A 509 -10.17 -8.24 -16.21
N THR A 510 -11.36 -7.95 -16.75
CA THR A 510 -12.52 -8.86 -16.63
C THR A 510 -12.23 -10.20 -17.32
N ILE A 511 -11.73 -10.17 -18.56
CA ILE A 511 -11.42 -11.38 -19.34
C ILE A 511 -10.40 -12.26 -18.61
N VAL A 512 -9.32 -11.67 -18.08
CA VAL A 512 -8.26 -12.46 -17.44
C VAL A 512 -8.68 -13.05 -16.10
N LEU A 513 -9.51 -12.33 -15.32
CA LEU A 513 -10.07 -12.84 -14.07
C LEU A 513 -11.08 -13.97 -14.32
N GLU A 514 -11.88 -13.89 -15.39
CA GLU A 514 -12.74 -15.00 -15.82
C GLU A 514 -11.92 -16.23 -16.21
N ALA A 515 -10.86 -16.05 -17.01
CA ALA A 515 -9.96 -17.14 -17.39
C ALA A 515 -9.29 -17.78 -16.17
N LEU A 516 -8.78 -16.97 -15.23
CA LEU A 516 -8.19 -17.45 -13.98
C LEU A 516 -9.20 -18.21 -13.12
N GLY A 517 -10.44 -17.74 -13.02
CA GLY A 517 -11.49 -18.42 -12.25
C GLY A 517 -11.86 -19.81 -12.81
N ARG A 518 -11.71 -20.02 -14.12
CA ARG A 518 -11.92 -21.33 -14.75
C ARG A 518 -10.71 -22.25 -14.64
N LEU A 519 -9.50 -21.67 -14.72
CA LEU A 519 -8.24 -22.41 -14.57
C LEU A 519 -7.99 -22.88 -13.13
N ASP A 520 -8.39 -22.06 -12.15
CA ASP A 520 -8.22 -22.30 -10.73
C ASP A 520 -9.56 -22.15 -9.99
N PRO A 521 -10.52 -23.08 -10.18
CA PRO A 521 -11.78 -23.02 -9.47
C PRO A 521 -11.50 -23.07 -7.96
N GLN A 522 -12.04 -22.12 -7.21
CA GLN A 522 -11.85 -22.04 -5.75
C GLN A 522 -12.20 -23.39 -5.13
N ARG A 523 -11.20 -24.09 -4.58
CA ARG A 523 -11.36 -25.34 -3.84
C ARG A 523 -11.59 -25.07 -2.37
#